data_AF-A0A9E5K7J3-F1
#
_entry.id   AF-A0A9E5K7J3-F1
#
_cell.length_a   1.000
_cell.length_b   1.000
_cell.length_c   1.000
_cell.angle_alpha   90.00
_cell.angle_beta   90.00
_cell.angle_gamma   90.00
#
_symmetry.space_group_name_H-M   'P 1'
#
loop_
_entity.id
_entity.type
_entity.pdbx_description
1 polymer ?
#
loop_
_entity_poly.entity_id
_entity_poly.type
_entity_poly.pdbx_seq_one_letter_code
_entity_poly.pdbx_strand_id
1 'polypeptide(L)'
;MEAMMAYGKGELNGPPTFPLDKVDYIFVIGSDRMMAAVTAARHGVLKPLLKPDHVCIASINSPMQCMMKEVCAQCLQRHVDPVTGKESFVFSCFNQDQISDCVDYTNLNDRLKQNSLSEKLSNKYMDILFRKGRVQRI
;
A
#
# COMPACT_ATOMS: atom_id res chain seq x y z
N MET A 1 3.58 9.35 -10.02
CA MET A 1 3.39 10.73 -9.54
C MET A 1 3.40 11.75 -10.67
N GLU A 2 4.40 11.69 -11.56
CA GLU A 2 4.55 12.63 -12.70
C GLU A 2 3.29 12.75 -13.56
N ALA A 3 2.65 11.62 -13.90
CA ALA A 3 1.41 11.63 -14.66
C ALA A 3 0.28 12.42 -13.97
N MET A 4 0.14 12.32 -12.64
CA MET A 4 -0.87 13.10 -11.90
C MET A 4 -0.55 14.59 -11.88
N MET A 5 0.74 14.95 -11.80
CA MET A 5 1.14 16.37 -11.90
C MET A 5 0.88 16.93 -13.28
N ALA A 6 1.29 16.21 -14.34
CA ALA A 6 1.04 16.61 -15.72
C ALA A 6 -0.45 16.76 -16.00
N TYR A 7 -1.26 15.81 -15.52
CA TYR A 7 -2.72 15.89 -15.60
C TYR A 7 -3.29 17.12 -14.89
N GLY A 8 -2.91 17.36 -13.63
CA GLY A 8 -3.41 18.51 -12.87
C GLY A 8 -3.01 19.87 -13.43
N LYS A 9 -1.87 19.94 -14.15
CA LYS A 9 -1.39 21.15 -14.84
C LYS A 9 -1.95 21.31 -16.25
N GLY A 10 -2.70 20.32 -16.75
CA GLY A 10 -3.24 20.32 -18.11
C GLY A 10 -2.18 20.05 -19.21
N GLU A 11 -1.06 19.43 -18.85
CA GLU A 11 0.03 19.06 -19.77
C GLU A 11 -0.31 17.78 -20.56
N LEU A 12 -1.42 17.10 -20.26
CA LEU A 12 -1.91 15.89 -20.93
C LEU A 12 -3.10 16.20 -21.84
N ASN A 13 -2.87 16.97 -22.92
CA ASN A 13 -3.87 17.38 -23.91
C ASN A 13 -4.89 18.43 -23.41
N GLY A 14 -4.48 19.35 -22.55
CA GLY A 14 -5.31 20.46 -22.08
C GLY A 14 -5.84 20.24 -20.66
N PRO A 15 -6.76 21.10 -20.19
CA PRO A 15 -7.20 21.12 -18.80
C PRO A 15 -7.83 19.78 -18.37
N PRO A 16 -7.64 19.37 -17.10
CA PRO A 16 -8.15 18.11 -16.61
C PRO A 16 -9.68 18.05 -16.72
N THR A 17 -10.22 17.01 -17.36
CA THR A 17 -11.66 16.75 -17.44
C THR A 17 -12.28 16.56 -16.06
N PHE A 18 -11.53 15.93 -15.15
CA PHE A 18 -11.86 15.74 -13.75
C PHE A 18 -10.83 16.48 -12.89
N PRO A 19 -11.17 17.66 -12.35
CA PRO A 19 -10.24 18.45 -11.54
C PRO A 19 -9.81 17.71 -10.27
N LEU A 20 -8.50 17.71 -9.99
CA LEU A 20 -7.93 17.01 -8.84
C LEU A 20 -8.30 17.67 -7.49
N ASP A 21 -8.65 18.96 -7.51
CA ASP A 21 -9.09 19.72 -6.33
C ASP A 21 -10.54 19.40 -5.92
N LYS A 22 -11.26 18.59 -6.71
CA LYS A 22 -12.59 18.06 -6.40
C LYS A 22 -12.58 16.62 -5.89
N VAL A 23 -11.40 16.01 -5.76
CA VAL A 23 -11.28 14.63 -5.28
C VAL A 23 -11.36 14.57 -3.75
N ASP A 24 -12.40 13.92 -3.24
CA ASP A 24 -12.57 13.71 -1.79
C ASP A 24 -11.80 12.50 -1.27
N TYR A 25 -11.69 11.43 -2.07
CA TYR A 25 -11.08 10.16 -1.66
C TYR A 25 -10.02 9.69 -2.65
N ILE A 26 -8.87 9.27 -2.13
CA ILE A 26 -7.81 8.61 -2.89
C ILE A 26 -7.68 7.18 -2.36
N PHE A 27 -7.89 6.19 -3.22
CA PHE A 27 -7.64 4.78 -2.90
C PHE A 27 -6.32 4.35 -3.53
N VAL A 28 -5.42 3.78 -2.72
CA VAL A 28 -4.11 3.34 -3.15
C VAL A 28 -3.96 1.85 -2.91
N ILE A 29 -3.64 1.11 -3.98
CA ILE A 29 -3.44 -0.33 -3.96
C ILE A 29 -2.17 -0.62 -4.74
N GLY A 30 -1.21 -1.28 -4.11
CA GLY A 30 0.07 -1.59 -4.72
C GLY A 30 1.05 -2.16 -3.71
N SER A 31 2.35 -2.03 -3.99
CA SER A 31 3.36 -2.35 -3.00
C SER A 31 3.30 -1.38 -1.82
N ASP A 32 3.71 -1.84 -0.65
CA ASP A 32 3.84 -1.03 0.56
C ASP A 32 4.64 0.26 0.32
N ARG A 33 5.71 0.17 -0.48
CA ARG A 33 6.53 1.33 -0.87
C ARG A 33 5.80 2.29 -1.79
N MET A 34 5.00 1.79 -2.73
CA MET A 34 4.18 2.65 -3.59
C MET A 34 3.10 3.36 -2.77
N MET A 35 2.42 2.65 -1.88
CA MET A 35 1.41 3.21 -0.98
C MET A 35 2.00 4.29 -0.07
N ALA A 36 3.18 4.03 0.52
CA ALA A 36 3.94 5.02 1.28
C ALA A 36 4.28 6.26 0.44
N ALA A 37 4.76 6.06 -0.79
CA ALA A 37 5.12 7.15 -1.69
C ALA A 37 3.93 8.04 -2.07
N VAL A 38 2.76 7.45 -2.37
CA VAL A 38 1.54 8.22 -2.65
C VAL A 38 1.07 8.97 -1.40
N THR A 39 1.14 8.33 -0.22
CA THR A 39 0.80 8.96 1.07
C THR A 39 1.66 10.18 1.34
N ALA A 40 2.97 10.10 1.13
CA ALA A 40 3.86 11.24 1.29
C ALA A 40 3.61 12.32 0.24
N ALA A 41 3.44 11.92 -1.02
CA ALA A 41 3.36 12.85 -2.13
C ALA A 41 2.10 13.72 -2.12
N ARG A 42 0.98 13.23 -1.56
CA ARG A 42 -0.26 14.03 -1.42
C ARG A 42 -0.10 15.23 -0.47
N HIS A 43 0.79 15.11 0.51
CA HIS A 43 1.16 16.19 1.44
C HIS A 43 2.35 17.01 0.94
N GLY A 44 3.07 16.52 -0.07
CA GLY A 44 4.19 17.17 -0.72
C GLY A 44 3.85 17.68 -2.12
N VAL A 45 4.40 17.02 -3.14
CA VAL A 45 4.37 17.51 -4.54
C VAL A 45 2.97 17.65 -5.14
N LEU A 46 1.99 16.86 -4.69
CA LEU A 46 0.61 16.97 -5.17
C LEU A 46 -0.27 17.91 -4.35
N LYS A 47 0.20 18.38 -3.19
CA LYS A 47 -0.60 19.22 -2.28
C LYS A 47 -1.29 20.41 -2.96
N PRO A 48 -0.65 21.15 -3.89
CA PRO A 48 -1.30 22.30 -4.55
C PRO A 48 -2.43 21.91 -5.50
N LEU A 49 -2.49 20.65 -5.93
CA LEU A 49 -3.43 20.15 -6.92
C LEU A 49 -4.62 19.42 -6.28
N LEU A 50 -4.53 19.09 -4.99
CA LEU A 50 -5.51 18.26 -4.29
C LEU A 50 -6.36 19.09 -3.32
N LYS A 51 -7.57 18.62 -3.08
CA LYS A 51 -8.48 19.19 -2.06
C LYS A 51 -7.81 19.11 -0.67
N PRO A 52 -7.74 20.18 0.15
CA PRO A 52 -7.00 20.14 1.42
C PRO A 52 -7.47 19.09 2.43
N ASP A 53 -8.77 18.77 2.43
CA ASP A 53 -9.45 17.82 3.31
C ASP A 53 -9.65 16.42 2.69
N HIS A 54 -8.95 16.10 1.59
CA HIS A 54 -9.04 14.78 0.97
C HIS A 54 -8.60 13.66 1.93
N VAL A 55 -9.29 12.52 1.84
CA VAL A 55 -8.98 11.31 2.61
C VAL A 55 -8.24 10.33 1.71
N CYS A 56 -7.11 9.81 2.19
CA CYS A 56 -6.37 8.75 1.51
C CYS A 56 -6.57 7.43 2.24
N ILE A 57 -6.95 6.39 1.51
CA ILE A 57 -7.16 5.03 1.97
C ILE A 57 -6.15 4.13 1.25
N ALA A 58 -5.42 3.34 2.01
CA ALA A 58 -4.49 2.34 1.48
C ALA A 58 -5.04 0.94 1.75
N SER A 59 -5.06 0.09 0.72
CA SER A 59 -5.47 -1.30 0.86
C SER A 59 -4.27 -2.13 1.29
N ILE A 60 -4.18 -2.38 2.59
CA ILE A 60 -2.96 -2.88 3.23
C ILE A 60 -2.76 -4.38 2.97
N ASN A 61 -1.60 -4.70 2.41
CA ASN A 61 -1.18 -6.05 2.03
C ASN A 61 -0.44 -6.81 3.15
N SER A 62 -0.81 -6.58 4.42
CA SER A 62 -0.20 -7.25 5.58
C SER A 62 -0.20 -8.77 5.42
N PRO A 63 0.84 -9.49 5.89
CA PRO A 63 0.87 -10.95 5.81
C PRO A 63 -0.32 -11.55 6.55
N MET A 64 -1.01 -12.51 5.95
CA MET A 64 -2.19 -13.16 6.53
C MET A 64 -1.96 -14.67 6.64
N GLN A 65 -2.44 -15.26 7.75
CA GLN A 65 -2.41 -16.71 7.95
C GLN A 65 -3.82 -17.29 8.02
N CYS A 66 -4.61 -16.92 9.03
CA CYS A 66 -5.95 -17.50 9.21
C CYS A 66 -7.05 -16.81 8.40
N MET A 67 -6.95 -15.48 8.19
CA MET A 67 -8.02 -14.62 7.66
C MET A 67 -9.38 -14.72 8.40
N MET A 68 -9.39 -15.23 9.65
CA MET A 68 -10.61 -15.45 10.43
C MET A 68 -11.07 -14.23 11.26
N LYS A 69 -10.66 -13.02 10.89
CA LYS A 69 -10.97 -11.75 11.58
C LYS A 69 -10.57 -11.73 13.06
N GLU A 70 -9.42 -11.12 13.34
CA GLU A 70 -8.94 -10.84 14.72
C GLU A 70 -8.53 -12.08 15.55
N VAL A 71 -8.31 -13.23 14.91
CA VAL A 71 -7.93 -14.48 15.61
C VAL A 71 -6.42 -14.64 15.78
N CYS A 72 -5.63 -14.68 14.69
CA CYS A 72 -4.22 -15.11 14.76
C CYS A 72 -3.18 -13.97 14.86
N ALA A 73 -3.58 -12.72 14.67
CA ALA A 73 -2.71 -11.53 14.64
C ALA A 73 -1.54 -11.52 13.61
N GLN A 74 -1.45 -12.50 12.70
CA GLN A 74 -0.44 -12.45 11.63
C GLN A 74 -0.58 -11.19 10.76
N CYS A 75 -1.81 -10.68 10.59
CA CYS A 75 -2.12 -9.49 9.82
C CYS A 75 -2.17 -8.18 10.63
N LEU A 76 -1.65 -8.19 11.86
CA LEU A 76 -1.68 -7.02 12.75
C LEU A 76 -0.85 -5.90 12.14
N GLN A 77 -1.49 -4.77 11.86
CA GLN A 77 -0.86 -3.58 11.31
C GLN A 77 -0.78 -2.51 12.39
N ARG A 78 0.42 -1.99 12.59
CA ARG A 78 0.65 -0.86 13.51
C ARG A 78 0.15 0.43 12.87
N HIS A 79 -0.60 1.20 13.66
CA HIS A 79 -1.04 2.55 13.33
C HIS A 79 -0.44 3.57 14.29
N VAL A 80 -0.14 4.76 13.78
CA VAL A 80 0.25 5.93 14.55
C VAL A 80 -0.62 7.09 14.11
N ASP A 81 -1.38 7.65 15.04
CA ASP A 81 -2.18 8.85 14.77
C ASP A 81 -1.23 10.02 14.40
N PRO A 82 -1.39 10.65 13.23
CA PRO A 82 -0.49 11.72 12.77
C PRO A 82 -0.61 13.01 13.59
N VAL A 83 -1.72 13.21 14.32
CA VAL A 83 -1.97 14.40 15.15
C VAL A 83 -1.47 14.18 16.58
N THR A 84 -1.79 13.03 17.18
CA THR A 84 -1.51 12.76 18.60
C THR A 84 -0.25 11.95 18.84
N GLY A 85 0.27 11.25 17.82
CA GLY A 85 1.36 10.29 17.94
C GLY A 85 0.97 9.00 18.66
N LYS A 86 -0.31 8.83 19.03
CA LYS A 86 -0.79 7.66 19.76
C LYS A 86 -0.73 6.42 18.87
N GLU A 87 -0.19 5.35 19.42
CA GLU A 87 -0.16 4.05 18.78
C GLU A 87 -1.49 3.30 18.93
N SER A 88 -1.88 2.61 17.87
CA SER A 88 -2.98 1.65 17.86
C SER A 88 -2.66 0.51 16.88
N PHE A 89 -3.50 -0.52 16.88
CA PHE A 89 -3.31 -1.69 16.02
C PHE A 89 -4.60 -2.08 15.33
N VAL A 90 -4.49 -2.45 14.06
CA VAL A 90 -5.61 -2.89 13.23
C VAL A 90 -5.31 -4.28 12.69
N PHE A 91 -6.26 -5.21 12.82
CA PHE A 91 -6.17 -6.49 12.13
C PHE A 91 -6.57 -6.30 10.67
N SER A 92 -5.62 -6.41 9.75
CA SER A 92 -5.90 -6.15 8.33
C SER A 92 -6.92 -7.12 7.71
N CYS A 93 -7.07 -8.34 8.27
CA CYS A 93 -8.14 -9.25 7.87
C CYS A 93 -9.55 -8.85 8.36
N PHE A 94 -9.64 -7.94 9.33
CA PHE A 94 -10.89 -7.32 9.76
C PHE A 94 -11.16 -6.03 8.98
N ASN A 95 -10.15 -5.16 8.85
CA ASN A 95 -10.21 -3.96 8.01
C ASN A 95 -8.95 -3.82 7.15
N GLN A 96 -9.06 -4.15 5.87
CA GLN A 96 -7.95 -4.08 4.91
C GLN A 96 -7.72 -2.64 4.41
N ASP A 97 -8.79 -1.87 4.26
CA ASP A 97 -8.75 -0.52 3.71
C ASP A 97 -8.61 0.49 4.84
N GLN A 98 -7.38 0.95 5.04
CA GLN A 98 -6.99 1.70 6.23
C GLN A 98 -6.65 3.15 5.87
N ILE A 99 -6.86 4.07 6.82
CA ILE A 99 -6.49 5.47 6.64
C ILE A 99 -4.97 5.56 6.47
N SER A 100 -4.55 6.03 5.30
CA SER A 100 -3.16 5.93 4.86
C SER A 100 -2.18 6.69 5.75
N ASP A 101 -2.61 7.81 6.33
CA ASP A 101 -1.77 8.60 7.24
C ASP A 101 -1.48 7.90 8.56
N CYS A 102 -2.38 7.02 8.98
CA CYS A 102 -2.21 6.30 10.24
C CYS A 102 -1.28 5.10 10.08
N VAL A 103 -1.07 4.60 8.87
CA VAL A 103 -0.33 3.36 8.62
C VAL A 103 1.16 3.56 8.85
N ASP A 104 1.76 2.76 9.74
CA ASP A 104 3.21 2.67 9.84
C ASP A 104 3.77 1.80 8.69
N TYR A 105 4.19 2.46 7.62
CA TYR A 105 4.78 1.83 6.44
C TYR A 105 6.14 1.18 6.71
N THR A 106 6.89 1.63 7.71
CA THR A 106 8.16 0.96 8.09
C THR A 106 7.83 -0.39 8.72
N ASN A 107 6.89 -0.41 9.66
CA ASN A 107 6.39 -1.65 10.25
C ASN A 107 5.85 -2.62 9.20
N LEU A 108 5.03 -2.12 8.26
CA LEU A 108 4.50 -2.93 7.16
C LEU A 108 5.63 -3.53 6.31
N ASN A 109 6.62 -2.71 5.92
CA ASN A 109 7.75 -3.16 5.09
C ASN A 109 8.57 -4.26 5.78
N ASP A 110 8.81 -4.13 7.08
CA ASP A 110 9.55 -5.13 7.86
C ASP A 110 8.77 -6.43 8.01
N ARG A 111 7.45 -6.33 8.28
CA ARG A 111 6.56 -7.50 8.37
C ARG A 111 6.48 -8.28 7.06
N LEU A 112 6.39 -7.59 5.93
CA LEU A 112 6.36 -8.21 4.60
C LEU A 112 7.63 -9.00 4.26
N LYS A 113 8.77 -8.67 4.89
CA LYS A 113 10.04 -9.39 4.65
C LYS A 113 10.28 -10.57 5.57
N GLN A 114 9.44 -10.78 6.60
CA GLN A 114 9.64 -11.82 7.61
C GLN A 114 9.87 -13.21 7.01
N ASN A 115 9.22 -13.51 5.88
CA ASN A 115 9.31 -14.81 5.22
C ASN A 115 10.27 -14.84 4.01
N SER A 116 11.07 -13.79 3.78
CA SER A 116 11.88 -13.66 2.55
C SER A 116 12.83 -14.84 2.29
N LEU A 117 13.43 -15.42 3.35
CA LEU A 117 14.28 -16.61 3.20
C LEU A 117 13.46 -17.82 2.72
N SER A 118 12.34 -18.10 3.39
CA SER A 118 11.44 -19.21 3.05
C SER A 118 10.87 -19.06 1.64
N GLU A 119 10.49 -17.85 1.24
CA GLU A 119 10.02 -17.55 -0.12
C GLU A 119 11.10 -17.83 -1.17
N LYS A 120 12.35 -17.43 -0.92
CA LYS A 120 13.48 -17.67 -1.84
C LYS A 120 13.83 -19.15 -1.94
N LEU A 121 13.87 -19.86 -0.81
CA LEU A 121 14.14 -21.29 -0.78
C LEU A 121 13.03 -22.08 -1.48
N SER A 122 11.77 -21.74 -1.23
CA SER A 122 10.62 -22.38 -1.88
C SER A 122 10.64 -22.15 -3.39
N ASN A 123 10.91 -20.92 -3.83
CA ASN A 123 11.08 -20.61 -5.26
C ASN A 123 12.21 -21.42 -5.90
N LYS A 124 13.36 -21.53 -5.21
CA LYS A 124 14.49 -22.31 -5.71
C LYS A 124 14.17 -23.81 -5.77
N TYR A 125 13.43 -24.32 -4.79
CA TYR A 125 13.00 -25.70 -4.79
C TYR A 125 12.02 -25.99 -5.93
N MET A 126 11.08 -25.08 -6.19
CA MET A 126 10.19 -25.16 -7.34
C MET A 126 10.96 -25.21 -8.68
N ASP A 127 12.02 -24.43 -8.83
CA ASP A 127 12.90 -24.52 -10.02
C ASP A 127 13.51 -25.92 -10.21
N ILE A 128 13.94 -26.55 -9.12
CA ILE A 128 14.52 -27.89 -9.15
C ILE A 128 13.45 -28.91 -9.58
N LEU A 129 12.25 -28.81 -9.01
CA LEU A 129 11.13 -29.69 -9.34
C LEU A 129 10.71 -29.54 -10.80
N PHE A 130 10.57 -28.32 -11.31
CA PHE A 130 10.17 -28.07 -12.69
C PHE A 130 11.22 -28.58 -13.69
N ARG A 131 12.51 -28.40 -13.40
CA ARG A 131 13.59 -28.98 -14.22
C ARG A 131 13.55 -30.51 -14.24
N LYS A 132 13.35 -31.15 -13.10
CA LYS A 132 13.23 -32.63 -13.01
C LYS A 132 11.99 -33.15 -13.74
N GLY A 133 10.87 -32.45 -13.61
CA GLY A 133 9.60 -32.80 -14.26
C GLY A 133 9.51 -32.42 -15.73
N ARG A 134 10.53 -31.73 -16.29
CA ARG A 134 10.51 -31.16 -17.66
C ARG A 134 9.29 -30.25 -17.89
N VAL A 135 8.87 -29.53 -16.86
CA VAL A 135 7.78 -28.55 -16.90
C VAL A 135 8.36 -27.16 -17.13
N GLN A 136 7.83 -26.42 -18.10
CA GLN A 136 8.24 -25.04 -18.38
C GLN A 136 7.67 -24.09 -17.31
N ARG A 137 8.52 -23.21 -16.76
CA ARG A 137 8.09 -22.12 -15.88
C ARG A 137 7.52 -20.99 -16.75
N ILE A 138 6.24 -20.65 -16.54
CA ILE A 138 5.55 -19.50 -17.16
C ILE A 138 5.82 -18.26 -16.31
#